data_AF-A0A418RLR6-F1
#
_entry.id   AF-A0A418RLR6-F1
#
_cell.length_a   1.000
_cell.length_b   1.000
_cell.length_c   1.000
_cell.angle_alpha   90.00
_cell.angle_beta   90.00
_cell.angle_gamma   90.00
#
_symmetry.space_group_name_H-M   'P 1'
#
loop_
_entity.id
_entity.type
_entity.pdbx_description
1 polymer ?
#
loop_
_entity_poly.entity_id
_entity_poly.type
_entity_poly.pdbx_seq_one_letter_code
_entity_poly.pdbx_strand_id
1 'polypeptide(L)'
;MTDDELKALVASLAVDSKNLHAAQRVTDEQIKLNAITQKATDEQMKRTDEQMKRTDEKLERMGITLGNVTNNQGDVAEEFFFNSLANDTHLGSIHFDDIEKNGHKRRGKTEEEYD
;
A
#
# COMPACT_ATOMS: atom_id res chain seq x y z
N MET A 1 67.34 -13.10 23.20
CA MET A 1 66.64 -13.75 22.08
C MET A 1 67.62 -14.66 21.38
N THR A 2 67.35 -15.96 21.35
CA THR A 2 68.19 -16.94 20.65
C THR A 2 67.75 -17.06 19.19
N ASP A 3 68.61 -17.62 18.34
CA ASP A 3 68.31 -17.84 16.92
C ASP A 3 67.09 -18.76 16.72
N ASP A 4 66.85 -19.68 17.66
CA ASP A 4 65.71 -20.59 17.65
C ASP A 4 64.39 -19.89 18.01
N GLU A 5 64.42 -18.95 18.96
CA GLU A 5 63.25 -18.10 19.28
C GLU A 5 62.85 -17.23 18.09
N LEU A 6 63.83 -16.70 17.34
CA LEU A 6 63.57 -15.91 16.14
C LEU A 6 62.97 -16.76 15.03
N LYS A 7 63.49 -17.97 14.78
CA LYS A 7 62.92 -18.91 13.80
C LYS A 7 61.49 -19.31 14.14
N ALA A 8 61.21 -19.58 15.41
CA ALA A 8 59.87 -19.92 15.88
C ALA A 8 58.87 -18.77 15.63
N LEU A 9 59.27 -17.53 15.92
CA LEU A 9 58.44 -16.35 15.68
C LEU A 9 58.17 -16.11 14.19
N VAL A 10 59.18 -16.29 13.33
CA VAL A 10 59.00 -16.13 11.88
C VAL A 10 58.07 -17.22 11.33
N ALA A 11 58.18 -18.45 11.83
CA ALA A 11 57.29 -19.54 11.45
C ALA A 11 55.85 -19.27 11.88
N SER A 12 55.61 -18.78 13.10
CA SER A 12 54.26 -18.42 13.55
C SER A 12 53.68 -17.27 12.73
N LEU A 13 54.46 -16.24 12.44
CA LEU A 13 54.02 -15.12 11.62
C LEU A 13 53.66 -15.54 10.18
N ALA A 14 54.40 -16.48 9.60
CA ALA A 14 54.08 -17.03 8.29
C ALA A 14 52.74 -17.79 8.29
N VAL A 15 52.44 -18.54 9.35
CA VAL A 15 51.16 -19.23 9.54
C VAL A 15 50.02 -18.21 9.71
N ASP A 16 50.21 -17.20 10.56
CA ASP A 16 49.20 -16.16 10.80
C ASP A 16 48.90 -15.36 9.53
N SER A 17 49.94 -15.00 8.75
CA SER A 17 49.78 -14.34 7.45
C SER A 17 48.96 -15.19 6.47
N LYS A 18 49.23 -16.50 6.40
CA LYS A 18 48.45 -17.42 5.56
C LYS A 18 46.98 -17.49 5.99
N ASN A 19 46.73 -17.56 7.29
CA ASN A 19 45.38 -17.59 7.86
C ASN A 19 44.63 -16.28 7.58
N LEU A 20 45.31 -15.14 7.73
CA LEU A 20 44.75 -13.82 7.43
C LEU A 20 44.33 -13.73 5.96
N HIS A 21 45.19 -14.17 5.03
CA HIS A 21 44.85 -14.18 3.60
C HIS A 21 43.67 -15.10 3.27
N ALA A 22 43.55 -16.25 3.95
CA ALA A 22 42.40 -17.12 3.79
C ALA A 22 41.10 -16.44 4.28
N ALA A 23 41.14 -15.80 5.45
CA ALA A 23 40.00 -15.06 6.00
C ALA A 23 39.59 -13.87 5.11
N GLN A 24 40.55 -13.16 4.52
CA GLN A 24 40.30 -12.09 3.55
C GLN A 24 39.55 -12.60 2.33
N ARG A 25 39.97 -13.74 1.75
CA ARG A 25 39.27 -14.33 0.59
C ARG A 25 37.82 -14.70 0.89
N VAL A 26 37.57 -15.31 2.06
CA VAL A 26 36.21 -15.64 2.50
C VAL A 26 35.37 -14.38 2.67
N THR A 27 35.97 -13.31 3.19
CA THR A 27 35.31 -12.00 3.34
C THR A 27 34.94 -11.40 1.97
N ASP A 28 35.86 -11.45 1.01
CA ASP A 28 35.61 -10.96 -0.35
C ASP A 28 34.47 -11.72 -1.04
N GLU A 29 34.37 -13.04 -0.84
CA GLU A 29 33.27 -13.85 -1.34
C GLU A 29 31.93 -13.47 -0.70
N GLN A 30 31.91 -13.26 0.62
CA GLN A 30 30.70 -12.80 1.32
C GLN A 30 30.26 -11.41 0.84
N ILE A 31 31.18 -10.48 0.62
CA ILE A 31 30.87 -9.14 0.09
C ILE A 31 30.23 -9.25 -1.30
N LYS A 32 30.77 -10.11 -2.18
CA LYS A 32 30.19 -10.34 -3.51
C LYS A 32 28.79 -10.92 -3.43
N LEU A 33 28.58 -11.92 -2.57
CA LEU A 33 27.27 -12.53 -2.37
C LEU A 33 26.24 -11.52 -1.83
N ASN A 34 26.65 -10.69 -0.87
CA ASN A 34 25.82 -9.64 -0.32
C ASN A 34 25.43 -8.61 -1.39
N ALA A 35 26.36 -8.21 -2.25
CA ALA A 35 26.08 -7.27 -3.35
C ALA A 35 25.07 -7.85 -4.36
N ILE A 36 25.15 -9.15 -4.68
CA ILE A 36 24.18 -9.83 -5.54
C ILE A 36 22.80 -9.86 -4.87
N THR A 37 22.76 -10.23 -3.59
CA THR A 37 21.52 -10.35 -2.82
C THR A 37 20.82 -8.99 -2.65
N GLN A 38 21.59 -7.93 -2.43
CA GLN A 38 21.08 -6.55 -2.39
C GLN A 38 20.43 -6.15 -3.72
N LYS A 39 21.09 -6.41 -4.85
CA LYS A 39 20.51 -6.12 -6.18
C LYS A 39 19.21 -6.88 -6.43
N ALA A 40 19.16 -8.16 -6.07
CA ALA A 40 17.94 -8.97 -6.20
C ALA A 40 16.81 -8.42 -5.32
N THR A 41 17.14 -7.95 -4.12
CA THR A 41 16.18 -7.31 -3.21
C THR A 41 15.66 -5.99 -3.79
N ASP A 42 16.53 -5.16 -4.36
CA ASP A 42 16.13 -3.90 -5.01
C ASP A 42 15.18 -4.14 -6.19
N GLU A 43 15.44 -5.17 -7.01
CA GLU A 43 14.54 -5.55 -8.10
C GLU A 43 13.18 -6.04 -7.60
N GLN A 44 13.15 -6.82 -6.51
CA GLN A 44 11.91 -7.27 -5.89
C GLN A 44 11.11 -6.09 -5.31
N MET A 45 11.78 -5.13 -4.69
CA MET A 45 11.13 -3.92 -4.16
C MET A 45 10.50 -3.10 -5.30
N LYS A 46 11.22 -2.85 -6.40
CA LYS A 46 10.67 -2.14 -7.58
C LYS A 46 9.42 -2.82 -8.13
N ARG A 47 9.44 -4.15 -8.27
CA ARG A 47 8.27 -4.93 -8.72
C ARG A 47 7.10 -4.85 -7.75
N THR A 48 7.37 -4.67 -6.46
CA THR A 48 6.34 -4.50 -5.43
C THR A 48 5.73 -3.11 -5.53
N ASP A 49 6.54 -2.06 -5.66
CA ASP A 49 6.08 -0.69 -5.84
C ASP A 49 5.18 -0.54 -7.08
N GLU A 50 5.56 -1.15 -8.20
CA GLU A 50 4.74 -1.15 -9.42
C GLU A 50 3.39 -1.85 -9.22
N GLN A 51 3.35 -2.94 -8.46
CA GLN A 51 2.11 -3.64 -8.14
C GLN A 51 1.22 -2.85 -7.19
N MET A 52 1.81 -2.18 -6.20
CA MET A 52 1.09 -1.30 -5.29
C MET A 52 0.46 -0.14 -6.05
N LYS A 53 1.22 0.54 -6.91
CA LYS A 53 0.69 1.63 -7.75
C LYS A 53 -0.50 1.19 -8.61
N ARG A 54 -0.39 0.03 -9.27
CA ARG A 54 -1.51 -0.53 -10.07
C ARG A 54 -2.73 -0.87 -9.23
N THR A 55 -2.52 -1.28 -7.98
CA THR A 55 -3.59 -1.60 -7.03
C THR A 55 -4.29 -0.32 -6.57
N ASP A 56 -3.53 0.72 -6.23
CA ASP A 56 -4.07 2.03 -5.84
C ASP A 56 -4.94 2.63 -6.95
N GLU A 57 -4.45 2.63 -8.19
CA GLU A 57 -5.22 3.09 -9.35
C GLU A 57 -6.52 2.29 -9.57
N LYS A 58 -6.50 0.98 -9.25
CA LYS A 58 -7.70 0.15 -9.36
C LYS A 58 -8.70 0.46 -8.24
N LEU A 59 -8.23 0.64 -7.01
CA LEU A 59 -9.05 1.01 -5.86
C LEU A 59 -9.69 2.38 -6.06
N GLU A 60 -8.96 3.36 -6.59
CA GLU A 60 -9.48 4.68 -6.94
C GLU A 60 -10.63 4.58 -7.95
N ARG A 61 -10.43 3.85 -9.06
CA ARG A 61 -11.49 3.62 -10.06
C ARG A 61 -12.71 2.91 -9.49
N MET A 62 -12.49 1.92 -8.63
CA MET A 62 -13.59 1.23 -7.93
C MET A 62 -14.33 2.17 -6.99
N GLY A 63 -13.63 3.01 -6.24
CA GLY A 63 -14.23 4.03 -5.38
C GLY A 63 -15.10 5.01 -6.15
N ILE A 64 -14.60 5.55 -7.27
CA ILE A 64 -15.36 6.44 -8.16
C ILE A 64 -16.60 5.73 -8.71
N THR A 65 -16.44 4.50 -9.20
CA THR A 65 -17.56 3.74 -9.78
C THR A 65 -18.62 3.43 -8.73
N LEU A 66 -18.21 3.00 -7.54
CA LEU A 66 -19.11 2.70 -6.44
C LEU A 66 -19.84 3.95 -5.97
N GLY A 67 -19.13 5.08 -5.79
CA GLY A 67 -19.74 6.37 -5.44
C GLY A 67 -20.79 6.80 -6.46
N ASN A 68 -20.47 6.75 -7.75
CA ASN A 68 -21.42 7.09 -8.82
C ASN A 68 -22.64 6.15 -8.83
N VAL A 69 -22.43 4.85 -8.64
CA VAL A 69 -23.51 3.85 -8.58
C VAL A 69 -24.40 4.05 -7.36
N THR A 70 -23.84 4.43 -6.21
CA THR A 70 -24.61 4.74 -5.00
C THR A 70 -25.42 6.01 -5.18
N ASN A 71 -24.81 7.10 -5.67
CA ASN A 71 -25.51 8.36 -5.89
C ASN A 71 -26.67 8.19 -6.87
N ASN A 72 -26.42 7.57 -8.04
CA ASN A 72 -27.46 7.34 -9.03
C ASN A 72 -28.60 6.45 -8.48
N GLN A 73 -28.28 5.43 -7.67
CA GLN A 73 -29.32 4.60 -7.05
C GLN A 73 -30.12 5.37 -6.00
N GLY A 74 -29.47 6.25 -5.23
CA GLY A 74 -30.14 7.16 -4.30
C GLY A 74 -31.13 8.06 -5.01
N ASP A 75 -30.67 8.75 -6.07
CA ASP A 75 -31.50 9.65 -6.89
C ASP A 75 -32.71 8.92 -7.50
N VAL A 76 -32.49 7.71 -8.06
CA VAL A 76 -33.57 6.90 -8.64
C VAL A 76 -34.55 6.42 -7.58
N ALA A 77 -34.05 5.99 -6.41
CA ALA A 77 -34.91 5.54 -5.31
C ALA A 77 -35.75 6.69 -4.76
N GLU A 78 -35.15 7.86 -4.55
CA GLU A 78 -35.86 9.06 -4.13
C GLU A 78 -36.96 9.43 -5.13
N GLU A 79 -36.64 9.50 -6.42
CA GLU A 79 -37.61 9.86 -7.44
C GLU A 79 -38.76 8.84 -7.51
N PHE A 80 -38.46 7.55 -7.38
CA PHE A 80 -39.46 6.50 -7.33
C PHE A 80 -40.41 6.68 -6.13
N PHE A 81 -39.87 6.84 -4.92
CA PHE A 81 -40.69 6.94 -3.71
C PHE A 81 -41.48 8.25 -3.67
N PHE A 82 -40.85 9.37 -4.01
CA PHE A 82 -41.51 10.68 -4.06
C PHE A 82 -42.71 10.64 -5.02
N ASN A 83 -42.53 10.11 -6.23
CA ASN A 83 -43.62 9.98 -7.19
C ASN A 83 -44.70 8.99 -6.75
N SER A 84 -44.32 7.90 -6.07
CA SER A 84 -45.27 6.89 -5.57
C SER A 84 -46.18 7.44 -4.47
N LEU A 85 -45.67 8.34 -3.63
CA LEU A 85 -46.38 8.94 -2.50
C LEU A 85 -47.03 10.28 -2.81
N ALA A 86 -46.76 10.86 -4.00
CA ALA A 86 -47.25 12.20 -4.38
C ALA A 86 -48.78 12.33 -4.40
N ASN A 87 -49.49 11.25 -4.75
CA ASN A 87 -50.96 11.25 -4.81
C ASN A 87 -51.60 10.67 -3.55
N ASP A 88 -50.90 9.75 -2.87
CA ASP A 88 -51.34 9.10 -1.65
C ASP A 88 -50.14 8.92 -0.73
N THR A 89 -50.06 9.74 0.32
CA THR A 89 -48.94 9.75 1.26
C THR A 89 -49.00 8.60 2.28
N HIS A 90 -49.55 7.46 1.88
CA HIS A 90 -49.56 6.25 2.70
C HIS A 90 -48.55 5.22 2.21
N LEU A 91 -47.77 4.69 3.15
CA LEU A 91 -46.91 3.53 2.91
C LEU A 91 -47.41 2.36 3.79
N GLY A 92 -48.23 1.51 3.19
CA GLY A 92 -48.91 0.44 3.92
C GLY A 92 -49.90 0.99 4.92
N SER A 93 -49.64 0.81 6.21
CA SER A 93 -50.49 1.33 7.30
C SER A 93 -49.97 2.65 7.90
N ILE A 94 -48.91 3.23 7.36
CA ILE A 94 -48.29 4.46 7.82
C ILE A 94 -48.78 5.61 6.95
N HIS A 95 -49.25 6.70 7.55
CA HIS A 95 -49.61 7.93 6.87
C HIS A 95 -48.55 9.01 7.16
N PHE A 96 -48.14 9.74 6.13
CA PHE A 96 -47.29 10.91 6.23
C PHE A 96 -48.09 12.18 5.96
N ASP A 97 -47.86 13.22 6.77
CA ASP A 97 -48.49 14.53 6.58
C ASP A 97 -47.91 15.24 5.35
N ASP A 98 -46.58 15.16 5.19
CA ASP A 98 -45.82 15.79 4.10
C ASP A 98 -44.75 14.82 3.55
N ILE A 99 -44.36 15.02 2.29
CA ILE A 99 -43.21 14.38 1.67
C ILE A 99 -42.32 15.44 1.02
N GLU A 100 -41.00 15.30 1.17
CA GLU A 100 -40.01 16.18 0.57
C GLU A 100 -38.90 15.34 -0.08
N LYS A 101 -38.28 15.86 -1.13
CA LYS A 101 -37.02 15.31 -1.64
C LYS A 101 -35.88 15.70 -0.71
N ASN A 102 -34.80 14.94 -0.73
CA ASN A 102 -33.58 15.27 -0.02
C ASN A 102 -33.08 16.66 -0.45
N GLY A 103 -32.97 17.56 0.52
CA GLY A 103 -32.60 18.94 0.29
C GLY A 103 -31.08 19.09 0.29
N HIS A 104 -30.49 19.30 -0.88
CA HIS A 104 -29.07 19.66 -0.95
C HIS A 104 -28.87 21.16 -0.75
N LYS A 105 -28.01 21.55 0.20
CA LYS A 105 -27.50 22.93 0.28
C LYS A 105 -26.08 23.02 -0.22
N ARG A 106 -25.88 23.92 -1.18
CA ARG A 106 -24.56 24.21 -1.73
C ARG A 106 -24.00 25.50 -1.18
N ARG A 107 -22.88 25.42 -0.48
CA ARG A 107 -22.10 26.57 -0.01
C ARG A 107 -20.73 26.57 -0.69
N GLY A 108 -20.65 27.27 -1.82
CA GLY A 108 -19.43 27.29 -2.64
C GLY A 108 -19.16 25.95 -3.33
N LYS A 109 -18.09 25.25 -2.93
CA LYS A 109 -17.72 23.91 -3.44
C LYS A 109 -18.19 22.75 -2.55
N THR A 110 -18.80 23.06 -1.41
CA THR A 110 -19.31 22.05 -0.47
C THR A 110 -20.80 21.89 -0.70
N GLU A 111 -21.25 20.65 -0.92
CA GLU A 111 -22.64 20.25 -0.83
C GLU A 111 -22.85 19.59 0.53
N GLU A 112 -23.78 20.13 1.30
CA GLU A 112 -24.21 19.62 2.61
C GLU A 112 -25.63 19.07 2.44
N GLU A 113 -25.85 17.83 2.89
CA GLU A 113 -27.19 17.25 3.05
C GLU A 113 -27.81 17.79 4.34
N TYR A 114 -29.13 18.00 4.34
CA TYR A 114 -29.85 18.28 5.57
C TYR A 114 -30.00 17.01 6.39
N ASP A 115 -29.31 16.93 7.53
CA ASP A 115 -29.58 15.94 8.59
C ASP A 115 -30.98 16.14 9.19
#